data_AF-A0A5P8NC39-F1
#
_entry.id   AF-A0A5P8NC39-F1
#
_cell.length_a   1.000
_cell.length_b   1.000
_cell.length_c   1.000
_cell.angle_alpha   90.00
_cell.angle_beta   90.00
_cell.angle_gamma   90.00
#
_symmetry.space_group_name_H-M   'P 1'
#
loop_
_entity.id
_entity.type
_entity.pdbx_description
1 polymer ?
#
loop_
_entity_poly.entity_id
_entity_poly.type
_entity_poly.pdbx_seq_one_letter_code
_entity_poly.pdbx_strand_id
1 'polypeptide(L)'
;MLKKLSIKLASDFSIFSQNILWYFLSVFMFSRLFYVIGKWNELKYIKDPFDFFIMNDYNFSLVGAFIGFFVVLIINLRIRKEELEKYIDTLVLSFIFILFIGFAGAILGGQVYGIDTHFGIEVLYTHSFTPIPFQVPIFPLPIIYSILYFILFSILYILSMYIHIRGLLGYTGLTAMASILLIFDFFSGKSDILKEAVGMNITQLFSIFLIIFCTYKLYYISKNSSSNKDTTLIS
;
A
#
# COMPACT_ATOMS: atom_id res chain seq x y z
N MET A 1 -10.17 1.59 13.61
CA MET A 1 -10.48 2.76 12.74
C MET A 1 -11.50 2.44 11.65
N LEU A 2 -11.30 1.35 10.90
CA LEU A 2 -12.18 0.91 9.81
C LEU A 2 -13.69 0.91 10.16
N LYS A 3 -14.10 0.37 11.32
CA LYS A 3 -15.50 0.41 11.80
C LYS A 3 -16.08 1.82 11.97
N LYS A 4 -15.29 2.78 12.48
CA LYS A 4 -15.77 4.16 12.67
C LYS A 4 -15.95 4.85 11.32
N LEU A 5 -15.00 4.64 10.41
CA LEU A 5 -15.05 5.20 9.06
C LEU A 5 -16.16 4.58 8.22
N SER A 6 -16.43 3.29 8.38
CA SER A 6 -17.49 2.61 7.62
C SER A 6 -18.87 3.16 7.98
N ILE A 7 -19.11 3.41 9.27
CA ILE A 7 -20.33 4.09 9.72
C ILE A 7 -20.41 5.51 9.13
N LYS A 8 -19.31 6.27 9.17
CA LYS A 8 -19.26 7.65 8.63
C LYS A 8 -19.52 7.71 7.12
N LEU A 9 -18.99 6.76 6.36
CA LEU A 9 -19.04 6.73 4.89
C LEU A 9 -20.15 5.81 4.35
N ALA A 10 -21.07 5.37 5.22
CA ALA A 10 -22.19 4.50 4.87
C ALA A 10 -21.78 3.20 4.13
N SER A 11 -20.65 2.60 4.53
CA SER A 11 -20.18 1.30 4.03
C SER A 11 -20.45 0.19 5.05
N ASP A 12 -20.80 -1.01 4.56
CA ASP A 12 -21.14 -2.13 5.42
C ASP A 12 -19.86 -2.78 5.99
N PHE A 13 -19.65 -2.64 7.30
CA PHE A 13 -18.49 -3.22 7.98
C PHE A 13 -18.49 -4.75 8.01
N SER A 14 -19.66 -5.39 7.84
CA SER A 14 -19.80 -6.84 7.98
C SER A 14 -18.93 -7.62 7.00
N ILE A 15 -18.70 -7.08 5.80
CA ILE A 15 -17.85 -7.70 4.77
C ILE A 15 -16.42 -7.93 5.28
N PHE A 16 -15.91 -7.04 6.13
CA PHE A 16 -14.58 -7.12 6.71
C PHE A 16 -14.55 -7.98 7.97
N SER A 17 -15.51 -7.77 8.88
CA SER A 17 -15.49 -8.46 10.17
C SER A 17 -15.77 -9.96 10.05
N GLN A 18 -16.69 -10.36 9.15
CA GLN A 18 -17.04 -11.78 8.97
C GLN A 18 -15.95 -12.55 8.23
N ASN A 19 -15.18 -11.88 7.36
CA ASN A 19 -14.16 -12.51 6.51
C ASN A 19 -12.72 -12.18 6.94
N ILE A 20 -12.53 -11.71 8.18
CA ILE A 20 -11.23 -11.20 8.66
C ILE A 20 -10.10 -12.24 8.52
N LEU A 21 -10.42 -13.51 8.77
CA LEU A 21 -9.49 -14.62 8.65
C LEU A 21 -9.04 -14.83 7.20
N TRP A 22 -9.96 -14.72 6.24
CA TRP A 22 -9.63 -14.83 4.82
C TRP A 22 -8.76 -13.67 4.33
N TYR A 23 -9.05 -12.44 4.76
CA TYR A 23 -8.19 -11.30 4.47
C TYR A 23 -6.79 -11.50 5.04
N PHE A 24 -6.68 -11.91 6.30
CA PHE A 24 -5.40 -12.15 6.96
C PHE A 24 -4.57 -13.21 6.24
N LEU A 25 -5.16 -14.39 5.97
CA LEU A 25 -4.48 -15.49 5.28
C LEU A 25 -4.04 -15.08 3.87
N SER A 26 -4.90 -14.40 3.12
CA SER A 26 -4.56 -13.97 1.76
C SER A 26 -3.44 -12.92 1.76
N VAL A 27 -3.52 -11.91 2.62
CA VAL A 27 -2.46 -10.90 2.76
C VAL A 27 -1.13 -11.57 3.11
N PHE A 28 -1.12 -12.49 4.07
CA PHE A 28 0.07 -13.25 4.45
C PHE A 28 0.64 -14.05 3.27
N MET A 29 -0.19 -14.85 2.60
CA MET A 29 0.25 -15.70 1.49
C MET A 29 0.79 -14.90 0.30
N PHE A 30 0.05 -13.89 -0.16
CA PHE A 30 0.48 -13.10 -1.31
C PHE A 30 1.67 -12.19 -1.00
N SER A 31 1.75 -11.62 0.22
CA SER A 31 2.91 -10.82 0.62
C SER A 31 4.20 -11.63 0.66
N ARG A 32 4.13 -12.89 1.13
CA ARG A 32 5.27 -13.80 1.09
C ARG A 32 5.60 -14.24 -0.33
N LEU A 33 4.60 -14.62 -1.12
CA LEU A 33 4.77 -15.03 -2.51
C LEU A 33 5.49 -13.96 -3.35
N PHE A 34 5.05 -12.71 -3.27
CA PHE A 34 5.68 -11.62 -4.02
C PHE A 34 7.08 -11.29 -3.51
N TYR A 35 7.37 -11.48 -2.23
CA TYR A 35 8.73 -11.34 -1.72
C TYR A 35 9.66 -12.41 -2.30
N VAL A 36 9.23 -13.67 -2.29
CA VAL A 36 9.99 -14.79 -2.87
C VAL A 36 10.22 -14.60 -4.37
N ILE A 37 9.21 -14.15 -5.11
CA ILE A 37 9.35 -13.82 -6.54
C ILE A 37 10.34 -12.67 -6.73
N GLY A 38 10.30 -11.63 -5.88
CA GLY A 38 11.24 -10.52 -5.93
C GLY A 38 12.70 -10.94 -5.71
N LYS A 39 12.92 -12.01 -4.95
CA LYS A 39 14.25 -12.57 -4.62
C LYS A 39 14.59 -13.86 -5.36
N TRP A 40 13.95 -14.11 -6.50
CA TRP A 40 14.08 -15.38 -7.22
C TRP A 40 15.53 -15.72 -7.61
N ASN A 41 16.37 -14.72 -7.89
CA ASN A 41 17.78 -14.91 -8.26
C ASN A 41 18.65 -15.51 -7.14
N GLU A 42 18.22 -15.39 -5.88
CA GLU A 42 19.00 -15.90 -4.73
C GLU A 42 18.93 -17.44 -4.63
N LEU A 43 18.09 -18.13 -5.44
CA LEU A 43 17.86 -19.59 -5.52
C LEU A 43 17.57 -20.29 -4.17
N LYS A 44 17.50 -19.54 -3.08
CA LYS A 44 17.27 -19.98 -1.69
C LYS A 44 16.02 -20.84 -1.59
N TYR A 45 14.92 -20.35 -2.16
CA TYR A 45 13.60 -20.98 -2.09
C TYR A 45 13.42 -22.19 -3.01
N ILE A 46 14.36 -22.43 -3.94
CA ILE A 46 14.41 -23.66 -4.74
C ILE A 46 15.08 -24.78 -3.93
N LYS A 47 16.06 -24.44 -3.09
CA LYS A 47 16.80 -25.39 -2.26
C LYS A 47 16.00 -25.86 -1.06
N ASP A 48 15.24 -24.96 -0.44
CA ASP A 48 14.34 -25.31 0.66
C ASP A 48 12.96 -24.64 0.48
N PRO A 49 11.95 -25.37 -0.01
CA PRO A 49 10.60 -24.85 -0.12
C PRO A 49 9.94 -24.56 1.24
N PHE A 50 10.41 -25.18 2.33
CA PHE A 50 9.83 -24.96 3.66
C PHE A 50 10.19 -23.59 4.23
N ASP A 51 11.27 -22.95 3.78
CA ASP A 51 11.64 -21.55 4.09
C ASP A 51 10.56 -20.54 3.67
N PHE A 52 9.64 -20.95 2.77
CA PHE A 52 8.45 -20.15 2.46
C PHE A 52 7.57 -19.95 3.71
N PHE A 53 7.37 -21.03 4.49
CA PHE A 53 6.48 -21.07 5.65
C PHE A 53 7.23 -20.85 6.97
N ILE A 54 8.41 -21.45 7.13
CA ILE A 54 9.24 -21.38 8.34
C ILE A 54 10.37 -20.37 8.08
N MET A 55 10.02 -19.10 8.17
CA MET A 55 10.90 -18.00 7.78
C MET A 55 11.84 -17.54 8.90
N ASN A 56 13.11 -17.37 8.57
CA ASN A 56 14.11 -16.74 9.45
C ASN A 56 14.26 -15.22 9.19
N ASP A 57 13.88 -14.75 8.01
CA ASP A 57 14.08 -13.37 7.55
C ASP A 57 12.89 -12.43 7.82
N TYR A 58 11.71 -12.98 8.12
CA TYR A 58 10.48 -12.26 8.45
C TYR A 58 10.10 -11.14 7.47
N ASN A 59 10.52 -11.26 6.22
CA ASN A 59 10.32 -10.25 5.18
C ASN A 59 9.07 -10.54 4.33
N PHE A 60 8.35 -9.48 4.00
CA PHE A 60 7.10 -9.51 3.24
C PHE A 60 7.05 -8.37 2.20
N SER A 61 6.36 -8.62 1.09
CA SER A 61 6.13 -7.62 0.05
C SER A 61 4.84 -6.84 0.32
N LEU A 62 4.95 -5.50 0.35
CA LEU A 62 3.79 -4.60 0.44
C LEU A 62 2.88 -4.72 -0.78
N VAL A 63 3.45 -4.90 -1.98
CA VAL A 63 2.68 -5.10 -3.22
C VAL A 63 1.88 -6.40 -3.13
N GLY A 64 2.50 -7.49 -2.67
CA GLY A 64 1.80 -8.76 -2.46
C GLY A 64 0.69 -8.65 -1.42
N ALA A 65 0.94 -7.97 -0.29
CA ALA A 65 -0.09 -7.72 0.73
C ALA A 65 -1.31 -6.99 0.13
N PHE A 66 -1.06 -5.95 -0.67
CA PHE A 66 -2.11 -5.18 -1.33
C PHE A 66 -2.91 -6.05 -2.30
N ILE A 67 -2.24 -6.82 -3.16
CA ILE A 67 -2.89 -7.72 -4.13
C ILE A 67 -3.73 -8.78 -3.41
N GLY A 68 -3.16 -9.44 -2.39
CA GLY A 68 -3.87 -10.46 -1.61
C GLY A 68 -5.13 -9.93 -0.94
N PHE A 69 -5.08 -8.71 -0.40
CA PHE A 69 -6.24 -8.05 0.17
C PHE A 69 -7.34 -7.82 -0.88
N PHE A 70 -6.98 -7.25 -2.03
CA PHE A 70 -7.94 -6.93 -3.09
C PHE A 70 -8.54 -8.18 -3.75
N VAL A 71 -7.80 -9.28 -3.85
CA VAL A 71 -8.34 -10.56 -4.33
C VAL A 71 -9.53 -11.01 -3.47
N VAL A 72 -9.36 -11.05 -2.15
CA VAL A 72 -10.44 -11.45 -1.22
C VAL A 72 -11.58 -10.44 -1.26
N LEU A 73 -11.27 -9.15 -1.33
CA LEU A 73 -12.29 -8.09 -1.42
C LEU A 73 -13.15 -8.27 -2.67
N ILE A 74 -12.53 -8.44 -3.84
CA ILE A 74 -13.24 -8.58 -5.12
C ILE A 74 -14.12 -9.84 -5.11
N ILE A 75 -13.63 -10.95 -4.56
CA ILE A 75 -14.42 -12.18 -4.41
C ILE A 75 -15.66 -11.92 -3.54
N ASN A 76 -15.48 -11.30 -2.37
CA ASN A 76 -16.59 -11.00 -1.46
C ASN A 76 -17.60 -10.02 -2.06
N LEU A 77 -17.15 -9.00 -2.78
CA LEU A 77 -18.01 -8.04 -3.48
C LEU A 77 -18.83 -8.72 -4.58
N ARG A 78 -18.24 -9.66 -5.33
CA ARG A 78 -18.95 -10.43 -6.36
C ARG A 78 -20.02 -11.34 -5.74
N ILE A 79 -19.71 -12.02 -4.63
CA ILE A 79 -20.67 -12.85 -3.90
C ILE A 79 -21.86 -12.00 -3.43
N ARG A 80 -21.59 -10.79 -2.92
CA ARG A 80 -22.60 -9.85 -2.42
C ARG A 80 -23.28 -8.99 -3.50
N LYS A 81 -22.81 -9.04 -4.75
CA LYS A 81 -23.25 -8.19 -5.87
C LYS A 81 -23.17 -6.69 -5.54
N GLU A 82 -22.10 -6.28 -4.86
CA GLU A 82 -21.86 -4.89 -4.47
C GLU A 82 -20.68 -4.28 -5.25
N GLU A 83 -20.70 -2.97 -5.42
CA GLU A 83 -19.66 -2.21 -6.13
C GLU A 83 -18.50 -1.83 -5.19
N LEU A 84 -17.27 -1.83 -5.74
CA LEU A 84 -16.05 -1.48 -5.00
C LEU A 84 -16.08 -0.03 -4.51
N GLU A 85 -16.70 0.86 -5.29
CA GLU A 85 -16.85 2.29 -5.05
C GLU A 85 -17.56 2.59 -3.71
N LYS A 86 -18.38 1.66 -3.21
CA LYS A 86 -19.04 1.77 -1.90
C LYS A 86 -18.05 1.63 -0.72
N TYR A 87 -16.91 0.98 -0.95
CA TYR A 87 -15.96 0.60 0.11
C TYR A 87 -14.61 1.28 0.00
N ILE A 88 -14.20 1.67 -1.21
CA ILE A 88 -12.84 2.11 -1.51
C ILE A 88 -12.42 3.34 -0.69
N ASP A 89 -13.31 4.30 -0.47
CA ASP A 89 -13.00 5.50 0.33
C ASP A 89 -12.65 5.15 1.79
N THR A 90 -13.45 4.25 2.38
CA THR A 90 -13.25 3.80 3.77
C THR A 90 -11.96 2.97 3.89
N LEU A 91 -11.75 2.10 2.91
CA LEU A 91 -10.61 1.19 2.83
C LEU A 91 -9.29 1.95 2.71
N VAL A 92 -9.20 2.85 1.73
CA VAL A 92 -7.97 3.58 1.43
C VAL A 92 -7.60 4.50 2.60
N LEU A 93 -8.59 5.21 3.16
CA LEU A 93 -8.35 6.05 4.33
C LEU A 93 -7.88 5.22 5.54
N SER A 94 -8.41 4.01 5.71
CA SER A 94 -7.95 3.08 6.74
C SER A 94 -6.54 2.55 6.49
N PHE A 95 -6.25 2.23 5.23
CA PHE A 95 -4.98 1.67 4.82
C PHE A 95 -3.84 2.69 4.96
N ILE A 96 -4.04 3.93 4.51
CA ILE A 96 -3.01 4.98 4.60
C ILE A 96 -2.63 5.28 6.06
N PHE A 97 -3.59 5.27 6.98
CA PHE A 97 -3.29 5.40 8.42
C PHE A 97 -2.46 4.22 8.96
N ILE A 98 -2.76 3.00 8.51
CA ILE A 98 -1.98 1.83 8.88
C ILE A 98 -0.59 1.89 8.26
N LEU A 99 -0.41 2.45 7.06
CA LEU A 99 0.91 2.66 6.46
C LEU A 99 1.77 3.59 7.32
N PHE A 100 1.22 4.71 7.81
CA PHE A 100 1.91 5.57 8.77
C PHE A 100 2.46 4.77 9.97
N ILE A 101 1.61 3.97 10.62
CA ILE A 101 2.00 3.12 11.76
C ILE A 101 3.02 2.05 11.33
N GLY A 102 2.80 1.43 10.17
CA GLY A 102 3.65 0.37 9.64
C GLY A 102 5.07 0.84 9.35
N PHE A 103 5.22 2.01 8.73
CA PHE A 103 6.55 2.60 8.50
C PHE A 103 7.19 3.11 9.78
N ALA A 104 6.41 3.61 10.75
CA ALA A 104 6.95 3.89 12.08
C ALA A 104 7.51 2.62 12.75
N GLY A 105 6.81 1.47 12.61
CA GLY A 105 7.32 0.17 13.05
C GLY A 105 8.54 -0.31 12.26
N ALA A 106 8.60 -0.03 10.96
CA ALA A 106 9.73 -0.40 10.11
C ALA A 106 11.03 0.29 10.51
N ILE A 107 10.97 1.50 11.08
CA ILE A 107 12.13 2.18 11.69
C ILE A 107 12.75 1.30 12.78
N LEU A 108 11.90 0.76 13.67
CA LEU A 108 12.32 -0.06 14.81
C LEU A 108 12.81 -1.44 14.38
N GLY A 109 12.15 -2.05 13.39
CA GLY A 109 12.48 -3.39 12.90
C GLY A 109 13.64 -3.43 11.91
N GLY A 110 14.08 -2.29 11.38
CA GLY A 110 15.11 -2.23 10.35
C GLY A 110 14.73 -2.97 9.06
N GLN A 111 13.44 -3.10 8.75
CA GLN A 111 13.01 -3.88 7.59
C GLN A 111 12.99 -3.07 6.30
N VAL A 112 12.92 -1.75 6.38
CA VAL A 112 12.92 -0.84 5.23
C VAL A 112 14.05 0.14 5.44
N TYR A 113 14.87 0.35 4.43
CA TYR A 113 16.03 1.24 4.51
C TYR A 113 16.29 1.92 3.17
N GLY A 114 16.89 3.10 3.23
CA GLY A 114 17.29 3.84 2.04
C GLY A 114 18.68 3.47 1.54
N ILE A 115 19.08 4.09 0.43
CA ILE A 115 20.45 4.02 -0.08
C ILE A 115 21.45 4.67 0.87
N ASP A 116 22.71 4.29 0.72
CA ASP A 116 23.85 4.93 1.38
C ASP A 116 23.87 6.43 1.04
N THR A 117 24.06 7.28 2.04
CA THR A 117 23.87 8.73 1.88
C THR A 117 24.73 9.53 2.85
N HIS A 118 25.08 10.76 2.46
CA HIS A 118 25.79 11.75 3.27
C HIS A 118 25.15 13.15 3.16
N PHE A 119 23.81 13.22 3.19
CA PHE A 119 23.01 14.44 3.09
C PHE A 119 22.76 15.16 4.44
N GLY A 120 23.32 14.68 5.56
CA GLY A 120 23.15 15.25 6.90
C GLY A 120 21.86 14.88 7.62
N ILE A 121 21.04 14.00 7.01
CA ILE A 121 19.77 13.49 7.58
C ILE A 121 19.79 11.97 7.75
N GLU A 122 20.96 11.35 7.76
CA GLU A 122 21.07 9.90 7.79
C GLU A 122 20.65 9.29 9.12
N VAL A 123 20.27 8.01 9.05
CA VAL A 123 20.11 7.15 10.21
C VAL A 123 21.21 6.10 10.18
N LEU A 124 21.84 5.89 11.34
CA LEU A 124 22.86 4.88 11.55
C LEU A 124 22.30 3.77 12.44
N TYR A 125 22.25 2.55 11.93
CA TYR A 125 21.93 1.38 12.75
C TYR A 125 23.19 0.87 13.44
N THR A 126 23.21 0.94 14.77
CA THR A 126 24.38 0.66 15.62
C THR A 126 24.37 -0.73 16.26
N HIS A 127 23.28 -1.49 16.10
CA HIS A 127 23.16 -2.85 16.60
C HIS A 127 23.42 -3.89 15.51
N SER A 128 24.27 -4.87 15.83
CA SER A 128 24.71 -5.94 14.90
C SER A 128 23.59 -6.91 14.49
N PHE A 129 22.50 -6.98 15.25
CA PHE A 129 21.34 -7.81 14.93
C PHE A 129 20.35 -7.16 13.96
N THR A 130 20.68 -6.00 13.39
CA THR A 130 19.82 -5.33 12.42
C THR A 130 19.98 -5.97 11.04
N PRO A 131 18.88 -6.23 10.30
CA PRO A 131 18.94 -6.85 8.97
C PRO A 131 19.33 -5.84 7.86
N ILE A 132 20.01 -4.74 8.23
CA ILE A 132 20.40 -3.60 7.39
C ILE A 132 21.93 -3.51 7.38
N PRO A 133 22.55 -2.92 6.33
CA PRO A 133 23.95 -2.51 6.37
C PRO A 133 24.39 -1.89 7.71
N PHE A 134 25.21 -2.63 8.46
CA PHE A 134 25.66 -2.26 9.80
C PHE A 134 26.67 -1.12 9.73
N GLN A 135 26.46 -0.06 10.54
CA GLN A 135 27.31 1.13 10.59
C GLN A 135 27.46 1.88 9.25
N VAL A 136 26.50 1.72 8.34
CA VAL A 136 26.43 2.51 7.11
C VAL A 136 25.38 3.62 7.28
N PRO A 137 25.73 4.89 7.04
CA PRO A 137 24.76 5.98 7.08
C PRO A 137 23.82 5.87 5.88
N ILE A 138 22.53 5.66 6.16
CA ILE A 138 21.52 5.41 5.14
C ILE A 138 20.45 6.49 5.16
N PHE A 139 19.86 6.74 3.99
CA PHE A 139 18.74 7.64 3.85
C PHE A 139 17.55 7.16 4.70
N PRO A 140 16.91 8.03 5.50
CA PRO A 140 15.87 7.68 6.48
C PRO A 140 14.50 7.42 5.82
N LEU A 141 14.47 6.53 4.84
CA LEU A 141 13.32 6.27 4.00
C LEU A 141 12.04 5.93 4.80
N PRO A 142 12.06 5.10 5.86
CA PRO A 142 10.86 4.80 6.64
C PRO A 142 10.30 6.02 7.38
N ILE A 143 11.17 6.93 7.84
CA ILE A 143 10.74 8.17 8.50
C ILE A 143 9.98 9.04 7.51
N ILE A 144 10.52 9.18 6.30
CA ILE A 144 9.89 9.98 5.23
C ILE A 144 8.54 9.38 4.84
N TYR A 145 8.46 8.06 4.63
CA TYR A 145 7.18 7.40 4.36
C TYR A 145 6.17 7.62 5.49
N SER A 146 6.59 7.44 6.74
CA SER A 146 5.73 7.65 7.91
C SER A 146 5.14 9.06 7.92
N ILE A 147 5.98 10.09 7.78
CA ILE A 147 5.54 11.50 7.74
C ILE A 147 4.60 11.76 6.57
N LEU A 148 4.94 11.31 5.35
CA LEU A 148 4.13 11.54 4.16
C LEU A 148 2.76 10.85 4.24
N TYR A 149 2.70 9.62 4.75
CA TYR A 149 1.43 8.93 4.92
C TYR A 149 0.59 9.52 6.05
N PHE A 150 1.20 10.06 7.09
CA PHE A 150 0.47 10.80 8.12
C PHE A 150 -0.14 12.09 7.57
N ILE A 151 0.62 12.86 6.78
CA ILE A 151 0.12 14.06 6.09
C ILE A 151 -1.01 13.69 5.12
N LEU A 152 -0.80 12.67 4.29
CA LEU A 152 -1.80 12.21 3.31
C LEU A 152 -3.08 11.75 4.02
N PHE A 153 -2.97 10.97 5.09
CA PHE A 153 -4.11 10.57 5.91
C PHE A 153 -4.86 11.79 6.45
N SER A 154 -4.14 12.75 7.03
CA SER A 154 -4.73 13.95 7.62
C SER A 154 -5.50 14.77 6.58
N ILE A 155 -4.92 14.97 5.39
CA ILE A 155 -5.57 15.68 4.28
C ILE A 155 -6.83 14.93 3.83
N LEU A 156 -6.74 13.63 3.55
CA LEU A 156 -7.89 12.83 3.10
C LEU A 156 -8.97 12.75 4.19
N TYR A 157 -8.59 12.66 5.45
CA TYR A 157 -9.53 12.63 6.57
C TYR A 157 -10.30 13.96 6.67
N ILE A 158 -9.63 15.10 6.54
CA ILE A 158 -10.27 16.42 6.50
C ILE A 158 -11.18 16.51 5.27
N LEU A 159 -10.71 16.13 4.08
CA LEU A 159 -11.53 16.12 2.86
C LEU A 159 -12.77 15.23 2.99
N SER A 160 -12.69 14.13 3.75
CA SER A 160 -13.82 13.23 4.00
C SER A 160 -14.94 13.86 4.81
N MET A 161 -14.69 15.03 5.42
CA MET A 161 -15.72 15.81 6.12
C MET A 161 -16.54 16.69 5.18
N TYR A 162 -16.02 16.99 3.98
CA TYR A 162 -16.64 17.93 3.05
C TYR A 162 -17.09 17.27 1.74
N ILE A 163 -16.43 16.18 1.34
CA ILE A 163 -16.66 15.50 0.08
C ILE A 163 -17.37 14.18 0.33
N HIS A 164 -18.55 14.01 -0.30
CA HIS A 164 -19.39 12.82 -0.20
C HIS A 164 -19.59 12.08 -1.53
N ILE A 165 -18.70 12.31 -2.50
CA ILE A 165 -18.72 11.61 -3.79
C ILE A 165 -18.04 10.25 -3.61
N ARG A 166 -18.82 9.17 -3.81
CA ARG A 166 -18.34 7.79 -3.67
C ARG A 166 -17.16 7.51 -4.59
N GLY A 167 -16.12 6.93 -4.03
CA GLY A 167 -14.91 6.52 -4.74
C GLY A 167 -13.90 7.64 -4.97
N LEU A 168 -14.30 8.91 -4.88
CA LEU A 168 -13.41 10.02 -5.20
C LEU A 168 -12.22 10.07 -4.24
N LEU A 169 -12.47 9.95 -2.93
CA LEU A 169 -11.43 9.99 -1.92
C LEU A 169 -10.51 8.78 -2.00
N GLY A 170 -11.07 7.59 -2.23
CA GLY A 170 -10.35 6.34 -2.30
C GLY A 170 -9.41 6.32 -3.49
N TYR A 171 -9.90 6.64 -4.69
CA TYR A 171 -9.04 6.67 -5.88
C TYR A 171 -8.02 7.81 -5.83
N THR A 172 -8.37 8.99 -5.30
CA THR A 172 -7.40 10.09 -5.10
C THR A 172 -6.30 9.69 -4.10
N GLY A 173 -6.69 9.06 -2.99
CA GLY A 173 -5.76 8.58 -1.98
C GLY A 173 -4.84 7.49 -2.49
N LEU A 174 -5.34 6.54 -3.30
CA LEU A 174 -4.51 5.52 -3.94
C LEU A 174 -3.53 6.11 -4.94
N THR A 175 -3.95 7.08 -5.76
CA THR A 175 -3.05 7.78 -6.68
C THR A 175 -1.94 8.47 -5.91
N ALA A 176 -2.26 9.24 -4.86
CA ALA A 176 -1.25 9.93 -4.05
C ALA A 176 -0.30 8.94 -3.33
N MET A 177 -0.85 7.87 -2.76
CA MET A 177 -0.07 6.81 -2.12
C MET A 177 0.90 6.14 -3.11
N ALA A 178 0.43 5.81 -4.31
CA ALA A 178 1.24 5.21 -5.36
C ALA A 178 2.31 6.18 -5.88
N SER A 179 2.01 7.47 -6.01
CA SER A 179 3.01 8.49 -6.37
C SER A 179 4.12 8.59 -5.32
N ILE A 180 3.77 8.55 -4.02
CA ILE A 180 4.77 8.53 -2.93
C ILE A 180 5.66 7.29 -3.05
N LEU A 181 5.08 6.10 -3.26
CA LEU A 181 5.86 4.88 -3.47
C LEU A 181 6.79 5.01 -4.68
N LEU A 182 6.27 5.45 -5.83
CA LEU A 182 7.04 5.59 -7.06
C LEU A 182 8.26 6.52 -6.90
N ILE A 183 8.06 7.70 -6.29
CA ILE A 183 9.10 8.72 -6.13
C ILE A 183 10.15 8.26 -5.12
N PHE A 184 9.72 7.77 -3.95
CA PHE A 184 10.65 7.48 -2.86
C PHE A 184 11.33 6.13 -2.95
N ASP A 185 10.77 5.18 -3.72
CA ASP A 185 11.41 3.87 -3.91
C ASP A 185 12.71 3.95 -4.75
N PHE A 186 12.97 5.07 -5.44
CA PHE A 186 14.28 5.35 -6.03
C PHE A 186 15.40 5.48 -4.98
N PHE A 187 15.04 5.92 -3.77
CA PHE A 187 15.96 6.01 -2.63
C PHE A 187 15.99 4.73 -1.80
N SER A 188 15.33 3.65 -2.24
CA SER A 188 15.31 2.37 -1.55
C SER A 188 16.65 1.63 -1.71
N GLY A 189 17.20 1.20 -0.58
CA GLY A 189 18.40 0.37 -0.53
C GLY A 189 18.15 -1.10 -0.90
N LYS A 190 16.88 -1.47 -1.16
CA LYS A 190 16.51 -2.81 -1.62
C LYS A 190 16.58 -2.93 -3.14
N SER A 191 17.05 -4.10 -3.59
CA SER A 191 16.98 -4.54 -4.98
C SER A 191 16.12 -5.80 -5.10
N ASP A 192 15.20 -5.76 -6.05
CA ASP A 192 14.42 -6.91 -6.52
C ASP A 192 14.90 -7.34 -7.91
N ILE A 193 14.49 -8.53 -8.34
CA ILE A 193 14.81 -9.10 -9.67
C ILE A 193 14.53 -8.15 -10.84
N LEU A 194 13.47 -7.34 -10.76
CA LEU A 194 13.13 -6.39 -11.82
C LEU A 194 14.10 -5.20 -11.87
N LYS A 195 14.74 -4.84 -10.76
CA LYS A 195 15.75 -3.76 -10.75
C LYS A 195 16.98 -4.21 -11.53
N GLU A 196 17.34 -5.48 -11.42
CA GLU A 196 18.44 -6.08 -12.17
C GLU A 196 18.11 -6.24 -13.66
N ALA A 197 16.86 -6.57 -14.00
CA ALA A 197 16.45 -6.82 -15.39
C ALA A 197 16.04 -5.55 -16.17
N VAL A 198 15.28 -4.66 -15.55
CA VAL A 198 14.58 -3.51 -16.19
C VAL A 198 15.02 -2.17 -15.59
N GLY A 199 15.79 -2.17 -14.50
CA GLY A 199 16.21 -0.95 -13.81
C GLY A 199 15.14 -0.36 -12.89
N MET A 200 14.00 -1.05 -12.70
CA MET A 200 12.90 -0.60 -11.83
C MET A 200 12.46 -1.70 -10.86
N ASN A 201 12.12 -1.32 -9.63
CA ASN A 201 11.58 -2.26 -8.64
C ASN A 201 10.15 -2.71 -8.97
N ILE A 202 9.74 -3.86 -8.43
CA ILE A 202 8.34 -4.35 -8.52
C ILE A 202 7.37 -3.31 -7.95
N THR A 203 7.74 -2.64 -6.86
CA THR A 203 6.96 -1.57 -6.23
C THR A 203 6.74 -0.39 -7.18
N GLN A 204 7.75 0.01 -7.96
CA GLN A 204 7.64 1.11 -8.92
C GLN A 204 6.71 0.75 -10.08
N LEU A 205 6.89 -0.44 -10.67
CA LEU A 205 6.03 -0.92 -11.75
C LEU A 205 4.56 -1.02 -11.29
N PHE A 206 4.34 -1.56 -10.10
CA PHE A 206 3.02 -1.63 -9.48
C PHE A 206 2.41 -0.24 -9.23
N SER A 207 3.22 0.71 -8.77
CA SER A 207 2.77 2.08 -8.53
C SER A 207 2.34 2.78 -9.82
N ILE A 208 3.08 2.60 -10.92
CA ILE A 208 2.69 3.12 -12.24
C ILE A 208 1.34 2.54 -12.67
N PHE A 209 1.17 1.22 -12.57
CA PHE A 209 -0.09 0.56 -12.88
C PHE A 209 -1.25 1.11 -12.05
N LEU A 210 -1.06 1.27 -10.73
CA LEU A 210 -2.08 1.82 -9.83
C LEU A 210 -2.45 3.26 -10.20
N ILE A 211 -1.47 4.12 -10.50
CA ILE A 211 -1.72 5.52 -10.88
C ILE A 211 -2.57 5.57 -12.15
N ILE A 212 -2.25 4.77 -13.17
CA ILE A 212 -3.00 4.71 -14.43
C ILE A 212 -4.45 4.25 -14.16
N PHE A 213 -4.61 3.15 -13.43
CA PHE A 213 -5.93 2.61 -13.10
C PHE A 213 -6.79 3.58 -12.30
N CYS A 214 -6.23 4.19 -11.25
CA CYS A 214 -6.96 5.12 -10.39
C CYS A 214 -7.29 6.42 -11.13
N THR A 215 -6.39 6.93 -11.96
CA THR A 215 -6.65 8.13 -12.79
C THR A 215 -7.78 7.87 -13.79
N TYR A 216 -7.80 6.69 -14.43
CA TYR A 216 -8.91 6.29 -15.30
C TYR A 216 -10.25 6.23 -14.54
N LYS A 217 -10.26 5.66 -13.33
CA LYS A 217 -11.46 5.64 -12.47
C LYS A 217 -11.92 7.03 -12.04
N LEU A 218 -10.99 7.91 -11.67
CA LEU A 218 -11.28 9.31 -11.33
C LEU A 218 -11.89 10.05 -12.51
N TYR A 219 -11.35 9.89 -13.72
CA TYR A 219 -11.90 10.49 -14.93
C TYR A 219 -13.37 10.10 -15.15
N TYR A 220 -13.70 8.81 -14.97
CA TYR A 220 -15.07 8.32 -15.11
C TYR A 220 -16.02 8.91 -14.04
N ILE A 221 -15.57 9.01 -12.79
CA ILE A 221 -16.34 9.64 -11.70
C ILE A 221 -16.59 11.11 -11.99
N SER A 222 -15.57 11.85 -12.45
CA SER A 222 -15.70 13.26 -12.80
C SER A 222 -16.68 13.46 -13.96
N LYS A 223 -16.61 12.63 -15.00
CA LYS A 223 -17.53 12.69 -16.15
C LYS A 223 -18.98 12.47 -15.74
N ASN A 224 -19.24 11.45 -14.91
CA ASN A 224 -20.60 11.14 -14.44
C ASN A 224 -21.14 12.21 -13.48
N SER A 225 -20.27 12.83 -12.68
CA SER A 225 -20.65 13.92 -11.77
C SER A 225 -21.05 15.19 -12.52
N SER A 226 -20.39 15.50 -13.65
CA SER A 226 -20.75 16.64 -14.50
C SER A 226 -22.07 16.39 -15.24
N SER A 227 -22.26 15.19 -15.81
CA SER A 227 -23.50 14.84 -16.51
C SER A 227 -24.75 14.94 -15.63
N ASN A 228 -24.65 14.62 -14.34
CA ASN A 228 -25.79 14.71 -13.42
C ASN A 228 -26.19 16.15 -13.08
N LYS A 229 -25.22 17.08 -13.05
CA LYS A 229 -25.50 18.51 -12.81
C LYS A 229 -26.26 19.16 -13.96
N ASP A 230 -25.97 18.76 -15.19
CA ASP A 230 -26.65 19.30 -16.38
C ASP A 230 -28.13 18.88 -16.44
N THR A 231 -28.47 17.66 -16.02
CA THR A 231 -29.87 17.20 -15.93
C THR A 231 -30.69 17.89 -14.84
N THR A 232 -30.08 18.30 -13.72
CA THR A 232 -30.79 19.00 -12.64
C THR A 232 -31.07 20.48 -12.91
N LEU A 233 -30.42 21.07 -13.93
CA LEU A 233 -30.65 22.46 -14.34
C LEU A 233 -31.76 22.58 -15.40
N ILE A 234 -32.27 21.46 -15.91
CA ILE A 234 -33.29 21.40 -16.98
C ILE A 234 -34.68 20.98 -16.42
N SER A 235 -34.77 20.64 -15.12
CA SER A 235 -36.01 20.31 -14.40
C SER A 235 -36.43 21.44 -13.46
#